data_AF-A0A255T7W4-F1
#
_entry.id   AF-A0A255T7W4-F1
#
_cell.length_a   1.000
_cell.length_b   1.000
_cell.length_c   1.000
_cell.angle_alpha   90.00
_cell.angle_beta   90.00
_cell.angle_gamma   90.00
#
_symmetry.space_group_name_H-M   'P 1'
#
loop_
_entity.id
_entity.type
_entity.pdbx_description
1 polymer ?
#
loop_
_entity_poly.entity_id
_entity_poly.type
_entity_poly.pdbx_seq_one_letter_code
_entity_poly.pdbx_strand_id
1 'polypeptide(L)'
;MNKKVFHCNGKTILTIAVTSLLVGCNSELEDAFLTETSPQLFGVCQVSTGNVVQHKDSIAFTDLDIAWFNPKTREIKFKEYDKIKSIPIYASISVKSSSETLFIIAANINPVVNRAYDDLVLFCDKDGKYYLNDNYPNYWNLEKTKQNADKRSEGWNKFI
;
A
#
# COMPACT_ATOMS: atom_id res chain seq x y z
N MET A 1 -34.37 -27.98 -29.97
CA MET A 1 -34.36 -29.43 -30.24
C MET A 1 -32.97 -29.98 -29.97
N ASN A 2 -32.88 -31.24 -29.56
CA ASN A 2 -31.71 -32.01 -29.11
C ASN A 2 -31.44 -32.00 -27.58
N LYS A 3 -32.26 -32.75 -26.84
CA LYS A 3 -31.95 -33.25 -25.49
C LYS A 3 -31.15 -34.54 -25.61
N LYS A 4 -29.93 -34.60 -25.09
CA LYS A 4 -29.27 -35.88 -24.76
C LYS A 4 -29.73 -36.30 -23.37
N VAL A 5 -30.37 -37.46 -23.27
CA VAL A 5 -30.81 -38.08 -22.01
C VAL A 5 -29.74 -39.07 -21.60
N PHE A 6 -29.11 -38.85 -20.45
CA PHE A 6 -28.30 -39.86 -19.77
C PHE A 6 -29.13 -40.40 -18.60
N HIS A 7 -29.46 -41.69 -18.65
CA HIS A 7 -30.00 -42.44 -17.52
C HIS A 7 -28.84 -43.10 -16.78
N CYS A 8 -28.65 -42.77 -15.52
CA CYS A 8 -27.92 -43.61 -14.56
C CYS A 8 -28.70 -43.64 -13.25
N ASN A 9 -28.84 -44.86 -12.72
CA ASN A 9 -29.71 -45.24 -11.63
C ASN A 9 -29.41 -44.49 -10.32
N GLY A 10 -30.49 -43.99 -9.68
CA GLY A 10 -30.61 -43.91 -8.23
C GLY A 10 -29.67 -42.95 -7.50
N LYS A 11 -29.97 -41.65 -7.57
CA LYS A 11 -29.92 -40.68 -6.45
C LYS A 11 -30.31 -39.30 -6.98
N THR A 12 -31.43 -38.77 -6.52
CA THR A 12 -31.85 -37.39 -6.79
C THR A 12 -30.83 -36.43 -6.20
N ILE A 13 -30.00 -35.80 -7.03
CA ILE A 13 -29.18 -34.65 -6.63
C ILE A 13 -29.86 -33.41 -7.22
N LEU A 14 -30.52 -32.65 -6.34
CA LEU A 14 -31.10 -31.35 -6.66
C LEU A 14 -29.94 -30.38 -6.98
N THR A 15 -29.68 -30.16 -8.27
CA THR A 15 -28.68 -29.16 -8.70
C THR A 15 -29.35 -27.79 -8.68
N ILE A 16 -29.09 -27.00 -7.64
CA ILE A 16 -29.46 -25.59 -7.60
C ILE A 16 -28.49 -24.86 -8.52
N ALA A 17 -28.94 -24.48 -9.71
CA ALA A 17 -28.22 -23.55 -10.57
C ALA A 17 -28.34 -22.15 -9.98
N VAL A 18 -27.31 -21.70 -9.28
CA VAL A 18 -27.18 -20.29 -8.89
C VAL A 18 -26.73 -19.52 -10.14
N THR A 19 -27.69 -18.95 -10.87
CA THR A 19 -27.43 -17.92 -11.88
C THR A 19 -27.09 -16.62 -11.16
N SER A 20 -25.80 -16.38 -10.93
CA SER A 20 -25.29 -15.05 -10.60
C SER A 20 -25.27 -14.21 -11.87
N LEU A 21 -26.26 -13.33 -12.01
CA LEU A 21 -26.18 -12.14 -12.84
C LEU A 21 -25.03 -11.28 -12.31
N LEU A 22 -23.87 -11.31 -12.95
CA LEU A 22 -22.85 -10.30 -12.72
C LEU A 22 -23.27 -9.04 -13.50
N VAL A 23 -23.96 -8.18 -12.76
CA VAL A 23 -24.00 -6.74 -12.98
C VAL A 23 -22.55 -6.26 -13.05
N GLY A 24 -22.20 -5.59 -14.15
CA GLY A 24 -20.87 -5.02 -14.33
C GLY A 24 -20.56 -4.01 -13.24
N CYS A 25 -19.44 -4.21 -12.56
CA CYS A 25 -18.74 -3.20 -11.79
C CYS A 25 -17.25 -3.37 -12.08
N ASN A 26 -16.62 -2.27 -12.52
CA ASN A 26 -15.18 -2.18 -12.75
C ASN A 26 -14.43 -2.41 -11.44
N SER A 27 -13.77 -3.55 -11.30
CA SER A 27 -12.81 -3.81 -10.22
C SER A 27 -11.78 -4.86 -10.68
N GLU A 28 -11.10 -4.60 -11.79
CA GLU A 28 -10.06 -5.50 -12.34
C GLU A 28 -8.73 -5.46 -11.56
N LEU A 29 -8.63 -4.69 -10.48
CA LEU A 29 -7.38 -4.53 -9.71
C LEU A 29 -7.38 -5.21 -8.33
N GLU A 30 -8.55 -5.50 -7.74
CA GLU A 30 -8.62 -6.12 -6.41
C GLU A 30 -8.66 -7.66 -6.47
N ASP A 31 -9.15 -8.24 -7.57
CA ASP A 31 -9.36 -9.70 -7.65
C ASP A 31 -8.10 -10.50 -8.08
N ALA A 32 -7.05 -9.83 -8.57
CA ALA A 32 -5.83 -10.50 -9.03
C ALA A 32 -4.81 -10.81 -7.92
N PHE A 33 -5.07 -10.38 -6.68
CA PHE A 33 -4.09 -10.41 -5.58
C PHE A 33 -4.32 -11.56 -4.57
N LEU A 34 -5.24 -12.50 -4.81
CA LEU A 34 -5.54 -13.62 -3.91
C LEU A 34 -4.91 -14.95 -4.38
N THR A 35 -3.58 -14.96 -4.55
CA THR A 35 -2.80 -16.20 -4.65
C THR A 35 -1.88 -16.31 -3.42
N GLU A 36 -1.56 -17.52 -2.96
CA GLU A 36 -0.72 -17.76 -1.76
C GLU A 36 0.72 -17.20 -1.86
N THR A 37 1.08 -16.64 -3.02
CA THR A 37 2.33 -15.92 -3.30
C THR A 37 2.18 -14.40 -3.34
N SER A 38 1.02 -13.87 -2.96
CA SER A 38 0.72 -12.45 -3.00
C SER A 38 1.46 -11.67 -1.91
N PRO A 39 2.05 -10.51 -2.22
CA PRO A 39 2.64 -9.61 -1.23
C PRO A 39 1.72 -9.38 -0.04
N GLN A 40 2.21 -9.66 1.16
CA GLN A 40 1.44 -9.40 2.38
C GLN A 40 1.46 -7.91 2.72
N LEU A 41 2.50 -7.19 2.28
CA LEU A 41 2.64 -5.76 2.45
C LEU A 41 2.83 -5.07 1.10
N PHE A 42 2.13 -3.96 0.88
CA PHE A 42 2.34 -3.12 -0.29
C PHE A 42 2.04 -1.65 -0.01
N GLY A 43 2.76 -0.78 -0.71
CA GLY A 43 2.54 0.67 -0.72
C GLY A 43 1.74 1.07 -1.94
N VAL A 44 0.62 1.76 -1.76
CA VAL A 44 -0.16 2.37 -2.85
C VAL A 44 0.18 3.86 -2.92
N CYS A 45 0.83 4.29 -4.00
CA CYS A 45 1.12 5.69 -4.27
C CYS A 45 -0.14 6.42 -4.69
N GLN A 46 -0.38 7.57 -4.07
CA GLN A 46 -1.43 8.52 -4.38
C GLN A 46 -0.80 9.89 -4.62
N VAL A 47 -1.13 10.50 -5.76
CA VAL A 47 -0.63 11.82 -6.14
C VAL A 47 -1.80 12.79 -6.18
N SER A 48 -1.86 13.72 -5.24
CA SER A 48 -2.86 14.79 -5.24
C SER A 48 -2.31 16.00 -5.98
N THR A 49 -2.88 16.32 -7.15
CA THR A 49 -2.49 17.53 -7.92
C THR A 49 -3.63 18.55 -7.85
N GLY A 50 -3.58 19.45 -6.86
CA GLY A 50 -4.66 20.44 -6.62
C GLY A 50 -5.95 19.81 -6.07
N ASN A 51 -7.11 20.40 -6.38
CA ASN A 51 -8.44 19.93 -5.93
C ASN A 51 -8.93 18.65 -6.64
N VAL A 52 -8.11 18.03 -7.49
CA VAL A 52 -8.46 16.82 -8.23
C VAL A 52 -7.53 15.70 -7.80
N VAL A 53 -8.07 14.75 -7.03
CA VAL A 53 -7.40 13.47 -6.78
C VAL A 53 -7.45 12.71 -8.10
N GLN A 54 -6.35 12.68 -8.84
CA GLN A 54 -6.23 11.74 -9.95
C GLN A 54 -5.98 10.36 -9.35
N HIS A 55 -7.05 9.55 -9.29
CA HIS A 55 -7.03 8.15 -8.87
C HIS A 55 -6.30 7.29 -9.91
N LYS A 56 -5.01 7.53 -10.10
CA LYS A 56 -4.14 6.49 -10.65
C LYS A 56 -3.33 5.92 -9.50
N ASP A 57 -4.06 5.23 -8.62
CA ASP A 57 -3.47 4.40 -7.60
C ASP A 57 -2.49 3.46 -8.29
N SER A 58 -1.21 3.58 -7.93
CA SER A 58 -0.14 2.77 -8.49
C SER A 58 0.63 2.12 -7.35
N ILE A 59 1.06 0.88 -7.55
CA ILE A 59 1.87 0.19 -6.54
C ILE A 59 3.25 0.86 -6.49
N ALA A 60 3.52 1.54 -5.38
CA ALA A 60 4.81 2.15 -5.07
C ALA A 60 5.87 1.07 -4.83
N PHE A 61 5.52 0.10 -3.98
CA PHE A 61 6.38 -1.03 -3.63
C PHE A 61 5.55 -2.18 -3.05
N THR A 62 6.15 -3.36 -3.01
CA THR A 62 5.69 -4.52 -2.23
C THR A 62 6.76 -4.94 -1.21
N ASP A 63 6.44 -5.85 -0.30
CA ASP A 63 7.43 -6.53 0.55
C ASP A 63 8.60 -7.13 -0.26
N LEU A 64 8.33 -7.66 -1.46
CA LEU A 64 9.35 -8.19 -2.36
C LEU A 64 10.33 -7.12 -2.86
N ASP A 65 9.97 -5.84 -2.86
CA ASP A 65 10.85 -4.74 -3.24
C ASP A 65 11.75 -4.28 -2.07
N ILE A 66 11.44 -4.67 -0.83
CA ILE A 66 12.22 -4.31 0.37
C ILE A 66 13.35 -5.33 0.54
N ALA A 67 14.59 -4.86 0.53
CA ALA A 67 15.76 -5.68 0.79
C ALA A 67 15.94 -5.93 2.29
N TRP A 68 15.77 -4.89 3.10
CA TRP A 68 15.74 -4.98 4.56
C TRP A 68 15.18 -3.69 5.17
N PHE A 69 14.75 -3.80 6.43
CA PHE A 69 14.35 -2.67 7.27
C PHE A 69 15.01 -2.80 8.65
N ASN A 70 15.57 -1.71 9.16
CA ASN A 70 16.10 -1.66 10.51
C ASN A 70 15.11 -0.92 11.43
N PRO A 71 14.40 -1.62 12.33
CA PRO A 71 13.36 -0.98 13.15
C PRO A 71 13.90 0.02 14.16
N LYS A 72 15.19 -0.05 14.49
CA LYS A 72 15.84 0.86 15.44
C LYS A 72 16.29 2.17 14.78
N THR A 73 16.94 2.09 13.61
CA THR A 73 17.40 3.28 12.89
C THR A 73 16.35 3.83 11.93
N ARG A 74 15.31 3.04 11.66
CA ARG A 74 14.26 3.26 10.66
C ARG A 74 14.77 3.40 9.24
N GLU A 75 16.00 2.96 8.99
CA GLU A 75 16.54 2.86 7.65
C GLU A 75 15.83 1.72 6.90
N ILE A 76 15.36 2.02 5.70
CA ILE A 76 14.75 1.06 4.79
C ILE A 76 15.57 1.00 3.50
N LYS A 77 15.92 -0.21 3.08
CA LYS A 77 16.61 -0.43 1.80
C LYS A 77 15.69 -1.13 0.82
N PHE A 78 15.54 -0.53 -0.35
CA PHE A 78 14.83 -1.14 -1.47
C PHE A 78 15.82 -1.84 -2.41
N LYS A 79 15.35 -2.89 -3.09
CA LYS A 79 16.13 -3.62 -4.11
C LYS A 79 16.32 -2.78 -5.37
N GLU A 80 15.25 -2.11 -5.81
CA GLU A 80 15.24 -1.23 -6.97
C GLU A 80 15.09 0.24 -6.56
N TYR A 81 16.21 0.94 -6.48
CA TYR A 81 16.26 2.33 -6.06
C TYR A 81 15.51 3.28 -7.00
N ASP A 82 15.63 3.08 -8.32
CA ASP A 82 15.03 3.97 -9.31
C ASP A 82 13.50 3.97 -9.27
N LYS A 83 12.88 2.84 -8.91
CA LYS A 83 11.43 2.72 -8.73
C LYS A 83 10.93 3.68 -7.65
N ILE A 84 11.56 3.65 -6.48
CA ILE A 84 11.20 4.52 -5.35
C ILE A 84 11.52 5.97 -5.64
N LYS A 85 12.68 6.25 -6.24
CA LYS A 85 13.08 7.61 -6.64
C LYS A 85 12.12 8.25 -7.64
N SER A 86 11.44 7.45 -8.47
CA SER A 86 10.49 7.96 -9.46
C SER A 86 9.17 8.47 -8.86
N ILE A 87 8.89 8.16 -7.58
CA ILE A 87 7.69 8.63 -6.89
C ILE A 87 7.76 10.17 -6.75
N PRO A 88 6.71 10.92 -7.15
CA PRO A 88 6.74 12.38 -7.06
C PRO A 88 6.94 12.88 -5.63
N ILE A 89 7.68 13.98 -5.48
CA ILE A 89 7.71 14.74 -4.23
C ILE A 89 6.27 15.19 -3.92
N TYR A 90 5.88 15.17 -2.64
CA TYR A 90 4.54 15.46 -2.15
C TYR A 90 3.47 14.39 -2.40
N ALA A 91 3.82 13.27 -3.06
CA ALA A 91 2.95 12.11 -3.08
C ALA A 91 2.79 11.54 -1.67
N SER A 92 1.68 10.86 -1.44
CA SER A 92 1.48 10.02 -0.27
C SER A 92 1.50 8.55 -0.67
N ILE A 93 2.00 7.69 0.19
CA ILE A 93 1.92 6.24 0.00
C ILE A 93 1.11 5.67 1.15
N SER A 94 -0.01 5.03 0.86
CA SER A 94 -0.74 4.22 1.85
C SER A 94 -0.05 2.87 1.96
N VAL A 95 0.56 2.59 3.11
CA VAL A 95 1.15 1.28 3.40
C VAL A 95 0.05 0.37 3.91
N LYS A 96 -0.17 -0.73 3.21
CA LYS A 96 -1.27 -1.66 3.44
C LYS A 96 -0.74 -3.06 3.73
N SER A 97 -1.46 -3.78 4.58
CA SER A 97 -1.33 -5.22 4.74
C SER A 97 -2.66 -5.89 4.39
N SER A 98 -2.66 -6.77 3.39
CA SER A 98 -3.89 -7.29 2.80
C SER A 98 -4.87 -6.15 2.42
N SER A 99 -6.02 -6.05 3.08
CA SER A 99 -7.01 -4.97 2.87
C SER A 99 -6.92 -3.83 3.89
N GLU A 100 -6.09 -3.96 4.93
CA GLU A 100 -5.95 -2.96 6.00
C GLU A 100 -4.92 -1.89 5.62
N THR A 101 -5.25 -0.61 5.82
CA THR A 101 -4.26 0.48 5.75
C THR A 101 -3.59 0.62 7.10
N LEU A 102 -2.28 0.35 7.17
CA LEU A 102 -1.49 0.43 8.40
C LEU A 102 -1.16 1.89 8.74
N PHE A 103 -0.69 2.65 7.76
CA PHE A 103 -0.37 4.08 7.89
C PHE A 103 -0.15 4.72 6.52
N ILE A 104 -0.08 6.05 6.50
CA ILE A 104 0.22 6.84 5.30
C ILE A 104 1.58 7.50 5.51
N ILE A 105 2.43 7.49 4.47
CA ILE A 105 3.73 8.17 4.44
C ILE A 105 3.73 9.29 3.41
N ALA A 106 4.32 10.43 3.74
CA ALA A 106 4.68 11.42 2.74
C ALA A 106 5.96 10.97 2.02
N ALA A 107 5.91 10.86 0.70
CA ALA A 107 6.96 10.24 -0.09
C ALA A 107 8.08 11.22 -0.49
N ASN A 108 9.29 10.68 -0.65
CA ASN A 108 10.48 11.32 -1.22
C ASN A 108 10.79 12.71 -0.66
N ILE A 109 10.62 12.84 0.66
CA ILE A 109 11.06 14.02 1.41
C ILE A 109 12.59 14.02 1.46
N ASN A 110 13.21 15.17 1.27
CA ASN A 110 14.66 15.30 1.24
C ASN A 110 15.07 16.72 1.68
N PRO A 111 16.36 17.00 1.90
CA PRO A 111 16.83 18.30 2.41
C PRO A 111 16.41 19.54 1.61
N VAL A 112 16.02 19.41 0.34
CA VAL A 112 15.58 20.57 -0.48
C VAL A 112 14.08 20.82 -0.42
N VAL A 113 13.30 19.91 0.20
CA VAL A 113 11.86 20.09 0.37
C VAL A 113 11.58 21.20 1.38
N ASN A 114 10.91 22.26 0.93
CA ASN A 114 10.48 23.38 1.77
C ASN A 114 9.03 23.19 2.25
N ARG A 115 8.78 22.07 2.93
CA ARG A 115 7.49 21.77 3.56
C ARG A 115 7.72 20.93 4.79
N ALA A 116 7.01 21.28 5.86
CA ALA A 116 7.07 20.55 7.09
C ALA A 116 5.93 19.52 7.20
N TYR A 117 6.23 18.43 7.89
CA TYR A 117 5.38 17.27 8.12
C TYR A 117 5.49 16.88 9.59
N ASP A 118 4.35 16.75 10.25
CA ASP A 118 4.20 16.22 11.61
C ASP A 118 3.72 14.75 11.61
N ASP A 119 3.88 14.08 10.45
CA ASP A 119 3.50 12.71 10.19
C ASP A 119 4.65 11.93 9.54
N LEU A 120 4.48 10.61 9.45
CA LEU A 120 5.50 9.69 8.93
C LEU A 120 5.91 10.08 7.49
N VAL A 121 7.21 10.19 7.26
CA VAL A 121 7.78 10.53 5.95
C VAL A 121 8.76 9.46 5.49
N LEU A 122 8.79 9.20 4.19
CA LEU A 122 9.90 8.52 3.52
C LEU A 122 10.96 9.57 3.18
N PHE A 123 11.94 9.71 4.06
CA PHE A 123 13.03 10.66 3.93
C PHE A 123 14.22 10.04 3.19
N CYS A 124 14.66 10.67 2.10
CA CYS A 124 15.92 10.38 1.42
C CYS A 124 16.99 11.35 1.92
N ASP A 125 18.07 10.82 2.49
CA ASP A 125 19.22 11.63 2.86
C ASP A 125 20.08 12.03 1.64
N LYS A 126 21.13 12.81 1.90
CA LYS A 126 22.07 13.28 0.89
C LYS A 126 22.92 12.17 0.24
N ASP A 127 23.05 11.03 0.92
CA ASP A 127 23.82 9.87 0.46
C ASP A 127 22.90 8.87 -0.28
N GLY A 128 21.62 9.20 -0.45
CA GLY A 128 20.63 8.39 -1.16
C GLY A 128 19.99 7.29 -0.31
N LYS A 129 20.17 7.31 1.02
CA LYS A 129 19.56 6.35 1.94
C LYS A 129 18.16 6.79 2.34
N TYR A 130 17.28 5.80 2.50
CA TYR A 130 15.88 6.03 2.86
C TYR A 130 15.60 5.71 4.32
N TYR A 131 14.79 6.56 4.95
CA TYR A 131 14.38 6.46 6.35
C TYR A 131 12.88 6.72 6.50
N LEU A 132 12.22 5.99 7.41
CA LEU A 132 10.85 6.27 7.83
C LEU A 132 10.83 7.14 9.10
N ASN A 133 10.81 8.47 8.93
CA ASN A 133 10.91 9.41 10.05
C ASN A 133 9.54 9.93 10.47
N ASP A 134 9.28 10.11 11.77
CA ASP A 134 7.96 10.54 12.27
C ASP A 134 7.61 11.99 11.93
N ASN A 135 8.58 12.78 11.47
CA ASN A 135 8.40 14.15 11.05
C ASN A 135 9.51 14.57 10.06
N TYR A 136 9.28 15.71 9.43
CA TYR A 136 10.32 16.44 8.71
C TYR A 136 10.03 17.95 8.73
N PRO A 137 11.02 18.82 8.95
CA PRO A 137 12.31 18.49 9.54
C PRO A 137 12.14 17.92 10.96
N ASN A 138 13.18 17.29 11.52
CA ASN A 138 13.09 16.52 12.76
C ASN A 138 12.70 17.33 14.01
N TYR A 139 12.76 18.67 13.94
CA TYR A 139 12.35 19.59 14.99
C TYR A 139 10.91 20.11 14.83
N TRP A 140 10.21 19.75 13.76
CA TRP A 140 8.88 20.27 13.48
C TRP A 140 7.84 19.68 14.42
N ASN A 141 7.09 20.55 15.09
CA ASN A 141 5.90 20.25 15.91
C ASN A 141 5.98 18.91 16.67
N LEU A 142 6.90 18.83 17.64
CA LEU A 142 7.20 17.59 18.37
C LEU A 142 6.00 17.01 19.12
N GLU A 143 5.12 17.87 19.65
CA GLU A 143 3.92 17.44 20.35
C GLU A 143 2.96 16.72 19.40
N LYS A 144 2.64 17.33 18.25
CA LYS A 144 1.76 16.72 17.27
C LYS A 144 2.38 15.50 16.61
N THR A 145 3.69 15.52 16.38
CA THR A 145 4.46 14.37 15.92
C THR A 145 4.27 13.16 16.84
N LYS A 146 4.38 13.37 18.15
CA LYS A 146 4.15 12.31 19.14
C LYS A 146 2.71 11.79 19.09
N GLN A 147 1.72 12.68 19.08
CA GLN A 147 0.30 12.30 18.99
C GLN A 147 0.01 11.48 17.73
N ASN A 148 0.60 11.86 16.60
CA ASN A 148 0.44 11.16 15.33
C ASN A 148 1.16 9.80 15.32
N ALA A 149 2.35 9.71 15.93
CA ALA A 149 3.04 8.44 16.14
C ALA A 149 2.25 7.49 17.04
N ASP A 150 1.66 7.99 18.12
CA ASP A 150 0.83 7.20 19.03
C ASP A 150 -0.42 6.64 18.29
N LYS A 151 -1.08 7.47 17.46
CA LYS A 151 -2.22 7.04 16.63
C LYS A 151 -1.86 5.94 15.63
N ARG A 152 -0.64 5.96 15.07
CA ARG A 152 -0.18 4.96 14.09
C ARG A 152 0.43 3.71 14.75
N SER A 153 0.60 3.69 16.07
CA SER A 153 1.40 2.67 16.78
C SER A 153 0.96 1.23 16.49
N GLU A 154 -0.34 0.96 16.40
CA GLU A 154 -0.84 -0.37 16.04
C GLU A 154 -0.41 -0.78 14.63
N GLY A 155 -0.63 0.08 13.63
CA GLY A 155 -0.22 -0.18 12.25
C GLY A 155 1.31 -0.30 12.11
N TRP A 156 2.07 0.50 12.87
CA TRP A 156 3.52 0.40 12.94
C TRP A 156 3.97 -0.94 13.51
N ASN A 157 3.34 -1.43 14.58
CA ASN A 157 3.66 -2.72 15.18
C ASN A 157 3.35 -3.91 14.26
N LYS A 158 2.40 -3.77 13.32
CA LYS A 158 2.13 -4.78 12.28
C LYS A 158 3.15 -4.75 11.14
N PHE A 159 3.82 -3.62 10.94
CA PHE A 159 4.81 -3.43 9.88
C PHE A 159 6.21 -3.95 10.27
N ILE A 160 6.58 -3.85 11.55
CA ILE A 160 7.88 -4.31 12.08
C ILE A 160 7.88 -5.81 12.42
#